data_AF-A0A2M8BF02-F1
#
_entry.id   AF-A0A2M8BF02-F1
#
_cell.length_a   1.000
_cell.length_b   1.000
_cell.length_c   1.000
_cell.angle_alpha   90.00
_cell.angle_beta   90.00
_cell.angle_gamma   90.00
#
_symmetry.space_group_name_H-M   'P 1'
#
loop_
_entity.id
_entity.type
_entity.pdbx_description
1 polymer ?
#
loop_
_entity_poly.entity_id
_entity_poly.type
_entity_poly.pdbx_seq_one_letter_code
_entity_poly.pdbx_strand_id
1 'polypeptide(L)' 'MESLTAANFYILGLILLLPLLGALFNGLLGNRLPKQVVWLVACGTVGLAFALALFSVSTMWNSSELET' A
#
# COMPACT_ATOMS: atom_id res chain seq x y z
N MET A 1 14.54 -18.95 -5.10
CA MET A 1 13.30 -18.77 -5.88
C MET A 1 12.13 -18.40 -4.98
N GLU A 2 11.87 -19.15 -3.89
CA GLU A 2 10.76 -18.91 -2.95
C GLU A 2 10.77 -17.51 -2.30
N SER A 3 11.94 -16.97 -1.96
CA SER A 3 12.06 -15.64 -1.34
C SER A 3 11.68 -14.48 -2.28
N LEU A 4 11.91 -14.61 -3.59
CA LEU A 4 11.55 -13.61 -4.60
C LEU A 4 10.04 -13.60 -4.84
N THR A 5 9.43 -14.78 -4.95
CA THR A 5 7.97 -14.91 -5.09
C THR A 5 7.25 -14.38 -3.86
N ALA A 6 7.74 -14.71 -2.66
CA ALA A 6 7.17 -14.21 -1.40
C ALA A 6 7.29 -12.68 -1.29
N ALA A 7 8.43 -12.09 -1.65
CA ALA A 7 8.61 -10.63 -1.64
C ALA A 7 7.67 -9.90 -2.63
N ASN A 8 7.46 -10.45 -3.83
CA ASN A 8 6.53 -9.90 -4.81
C ASN A 8 5.07 -9.97 -4.32
N PHE A 9 4.65 -11.11 -3.78
CA PHE A 9 3.32 -11.26 -3.18
C PHE A 9 3.12 -10.34 -1.97
N TYR A 10 4.18 -10.10 -1.21
CA TYR A 10 4.16 -9.26 -0.02
C TYR A 10 3.85 -7.79 -0.35
N ILE A 11 4.46 -7.23 -1.41
CA ILE A 11 4.17 -5.86 -1.85
C ILE A 11 2.71 -5.71 -2.31
N LEU A 12 2.20 -6.67 -3.09
CA LEU A 12 0.79 -6.68 -3.52
C LEU A 12 -0.16 -6.75 -2.32
N GLY A 13 0.16 -7.57 -1.32
CA GLY A 13 -0.58 -7.64 -0.07
C GLY A 13 -0.55 -6.32 0.73
N LEU A 14 0.59 -5.63 0.78
CA LEU A 14 0.72 -4.33 1.46
C LEU A 14 -0.14 -3.25 0.81
N ILE A 15 -0.29 -3.23 -0.51
CA ILE A 15 -1.17 -2.29 -1.23
C ILE A 15 -2.62 -2.40 -0.71
N LEU A 16 -3.08 -3.62 -0.40
CA LEU A 16 -4.42 -3.85 0.14
C LEU A 16 -4.51 -3.64 1.66
N LEU A 17 -3.46 -4.04 2.40
CA LEU A 17 -3.42 -3.96 3.85
C LEU A 17 -3.29 -2.53 4.37
N LEU A 18 -2.56 -1.65 3.68
CA LEU A 18 -2.39 -0.26 4.13
C LEU A 18 -3.73 0.49 4.27
N PRO A 19 -4.59 0.54 3.21
CA PRO A 19 -5.90 1.18 3.30
C PRO A 19 -6.81 0.50 4.32
N LEU A 20 -6.74 -0.84 4.44
CA LEU A 20 -7.50 -1.58 5.43
C LEU A 20 -7.09 -1.20 6.85
N LEU A 21 -5.79 -1.10 7.12
CA LEU A 21 -5.26 -0.64 8.41
C LEU A 21 -5.68 0.80 8.70
N GLY A 22 -5.65 1.69 7.71
CA GLY A 22 -6.14 3.06 7.85
C GLY A 22 -7.63 3.12 8.17
N ALA A 23 -8.43 2.29 7.50
CA ALA A 23 -9.87 2.17 7.75
C ALA A 23 -10.17 1.59 9.14
N LEU A 24 -9.44 0.55 9.57
CA LEU A 24 -9.57 -0.02 10.92
C LEU A 24 -9.16 0.99 11.99
N PHE A 25 -8.04 1.68 11.82
CA PHE A 25 -7.59 2.72 12.75
C PHE A 25 -8.63 3.82 12.89
N ASN A 26 -9.12 4.37 11.77
CA ASN A 26 -10.12 5.43 11.79
C ASN A 26 -11.49 4.95 12.26
N GLY A 27 -11.88 3.71 11.96
CA GLY A 27 -13.14 3.13 12.42
C GLY A 27 -13.16 2.85 13.92
N LEU A 28 -12.05 2.39 14.49
CA LEU A 28 -11.96 2.05 15.92
C LEU A 28 -11.62 3.26 16.80
N LEU A 29 -10.67 4.10 16.36
CA LEU A 29 -10.11 5.18 17.17
C LEU A 29 -10.49 6.57 16.67
N GLY A 30 -11.07 6.71 15.47
CA GLY A 30 -11.31 8.01 14.85
C GLY A 30 -12.23 8.94 15.64
N ASN A 31 -13.17 8.40 16.43
CA ASN A 31 -14.02 9.20 17.31
C ASN A 31 -13.29 9.76 18.54
N ARG A 32 -12.10 9.25 18.87
CA ARG A 32 -11.28 9.70 20.01
C ARG A 32 -10.10 10.58 19.60
N LEU A 33 -9.92 10.82 18.30
CA LEU A 33 -8.78 11.54 17.74
C LEU A 33 -9.23 12.85 17.09
N PRO A 34 -8.34 13.86 17.04
CA PRO A 34 -8.64 15.09 16.32
C PRO A 34 -8.80 14.83 14.82
N LYS A 35 -9.72 15.58 14.17
CA LYS A 35 -10.06 15.40 12.76
C LYS A 35 -8.84 15.38 11.83
N GLN A 36 -7.83 16.21 12.12
CA GLN A 36 -6.60 16.27 11.34
C GLN A 36 -5.86 14.92 11.28
N VAL A 37 -5.82 14.18 12.40
CA VAL A 37 -5.15 12.87 12.46
C VAL A 37 -5.94 11.84 11.65
N VAL A 38 -7.26 11.83 11.77
CA VAL A 38 -8.13 10.93 11.00
C VAL A 38 -7.93 11.13 9.50
N TRP A 39 -7.88 12.39 9.06
CA TRP A 39 -7.69 12.76 7.65
C TRP A 39 -6.30 12.39 7.16
N LEU A 40 -5.27 12.69 7.97
CA LEU A 40 -3.89 12.34 7.65
C LEU A 40 -3.72 10.83 7.51
N VAL A 41 -4.31 10.04 8.41
CA VAL A 41 -4.25 8.57 8.34
C VAL A 41 -5.00 8.05 7.13
N ALA A 42 -6.24 8.50 6.89
CA ALA A 42 -7.04 8.05 5.75
C ALA A 42 -6.34 8.32 4.42
N CYS A 43 -5.94 9.58 4.18
CA CYS A 43 -5.28 9.98 2.95
C CYS A 43 -3.86 9.39 2.86
N GLY A 44 -3.14 9.33 3.98
CA GLY A 44 -1.77 8.80 4.04
C GLY A 44 -1.71 7.33 3.69
N THR A 45 -2.60 6.49 4.23
CA THR A 45 -2.59 5.05 3.93
C THR A 45 -2.99 4.76 2.48
N VAL A 46 -3.94 5.51 1.92
CA VAL A 46 -4.34 5.36 0.51
C VAL A 46 -3.24 5.88 -0.42
N GLY A 47 -2.64 7.02 -0.10
CA GLY A 47 -1.54 7.60 -0.88
C GLY A 47 -0.30 6.70 -0.90
N LEU A 48 0.07 6.11 0.24
CA LEU A 48 1.17 5.14 0.30
C LEU A 48 0.85 3.86 -0.48
N ALA A 49 -0.38 3.34 -0.41
CA ALA A 49 -0.80 2.19 -1.21
C ALA A 49 -0.71 2.49 -2.72
N PHE A 50 -1.11 3.69 -3.14
CA PHE A 50 -0.97 4.14 -4.52
C PHE A 50 0.50 4.24 -4.96
N ALA A 51 1.38 4.78 -4.12
CA ALA A 51 2.81 4.84 -4.41
C ALA A 51 3.44 3.44 -4.59
N LEU A 52 3.05 2.48 -3.74
CA LEU A 52 3.47 1.08 -3.86
C LEU A 52 2.94 0.41 -5.14
N ALA A 53 1.71 0.76 -5.56
CA ALA A 53 1.14 0.27 -6.80
C ALA A 53 1.91 0.79 -8.02
N LEU A 54 2.25 2.09 -8.06
CA LEU A 54 3.10 2.66 -9.11
C LEU A 54 4.46 1.98 -9.16
N PHE A 55 5.12 1.80 -8.00
CA PHE A 55 6.39 1.10 -7.92
C PHE A 55 6.29 -0.32 -8.49
N SER A 56 5.25 -1.06 -8.13
CA SER A 56 5.01 -2.42 -8.62
C SER A 56 4.87 -2.44 -10.15
N VAL A 57 4.04 -1.56 -10.71
CA VAL A 57 3.85 -1.46 -12.16
C VAL A 57 5.16 -1.09 -12.86
N SER A 58 5.93 -0.12 -12.34
CA SER A 58 7.22 0.27 -12.92
C SER A 58 8.23 -0.88 -12.92
N THR A 59 8.30 -1.65 -11.84
CA THR A 59 9.20 -2.82 -11.77
C THR A 59 8.80 -3.91 -12.75
N MET A 60 7.50 -4.18 -12.89
CA MET A 60 6.98 -5.14 -13.86
C MET A 60 7.26 -4.67 -15.29
N TRP A 61 7.03 -3.38 -15.59
CA TRP A 61 7.26 -2.81 -16.92
C TRP A 61 8.72 -2.88 -17.36
N ASN A 62 9.66 -2.49 -16.49
CA ASN A 62 11.09 -2.55 -16.80
C ASN A 62 11.59 -3.99 -17.03
N SER A 63 10.90 -4.98 -16.46
CA SER A 63 11.25 -6.39 -16.68
C SER A 63 10.85 -6.85 -18.09
N SER A 64 9.76 -6.31 -18.64
CA SER A 64 9.27 -6.65 -19.99
C SER A 64 10.17 -6.16 -21.12
N GLU A 65 10.96 -5.10 -20.92
CA GLU A 65 11.87 -4.53 -21.93
C GLU A 65 13.20 -5.29 -22.04
N LEU A 66 13.54 -6.15 -21.07
CA LEU A 66 14.79 -6.92 -21.06
C LEU A 66 14.66 -8.30 -21.74
N GLU A 67 13.45 -8.67 -22.16
CA GLU A 67 13.13 -9.95 -22.83
C GLU A 67 12.96 -9.80 -24.36
N THR A 68 13.13 -8.60 -24.90
CA THR A 68 13.14 -8.29 -26.35
C THR A 68 14.54 -7.98 -26.86
#